data_AF-A0A2E8C9E4-F1
#
_entry.id   AF-A0A2E8C9E4-F1
#
_cell.length_a   1.000
_cell.length_b   1.000
_cell.length_c   1.000
_cell.angle_alpha   90.00
_cell.angle_beta   90.00
_cell.angle_gamma   90.00
#
_symmetry.space_group_name_H-M   'P 1'
#
loop_
_entity.id
_entity.type
_entity.pdbx_description
1 polymer ?
#
loop_
_entity_poly.entity_id
_entity_poly.type
_entity_poly.pdbx_seq_one_letter_code
_entity_poly.pdbx_strand_id
1 'polypeptide(L)' 'MSDDLVVREGERIPRRPLPDYSEASSFMDALKRDGIYGTIFRDSNQYGPLSMLLVLLISATITGAVIKIVSILDFSFLWS' A
#
# COMPACT_ATOMS: atom_id res chain seq x y z
N MET A 1 5.86 22.29 23.70
CA MET A 1 6.40 22.95 22.50
C MET A 1 7.87 22.57 22.48
N SER A 2 8.29 21.67 21.59
CA SER A 2 9.69 21.27 21.48
C SER A 2 10.43 22.28 20.61
N ASP A 3 11.36 23.01 21.21
CA ASP A 3 12.16 24.07 20.57
C ASP A 3 13.21 23.52 19.57
N ASP A 4 13.28 22.20 19.38
CA ASP A 4 14.24 21.47 18.55
C ASP A 4 14.04 21.62 17.02
N LEU A 5 12.99 22.32 16.59
CA LEU A 5 12.66 22.52 15.17
C LEU A 5 12.96 23.95 14.67
N VAL A 6 13.46 24.84 15.53
CA VAL A 6 13.86 26.20 15.13
C VAL A 6 15.22 26.14 14.45
N VAL A 7 15.23 26.16 13.13
CA VAL A 7 16.45 26.13 12.32
C VAL A 7 17.14 27.49 12.35
N ARG A 8 18.38 27.56 12.87
CA ARG A 8 19.24 28.75 12.69
C ARG A 8 19.85 28.74 11.29
N GLU A 9 19.95 29.90 10.66
CA GLU A 9 20.56 30.02 9.33
C GLU A 9 21.98 29.43 9.31
N GLY A 10 22.24 28.53 8.36
CA GLY A 10 23.53 27.84 8.20
C GLY A 10 23.67 26.52 8.96
N GLU A 11 22.72 26.14 9.82
CA GLU A 11 22.71 24.84 10.48
C GLU A 11 22.01 23.76 9.63
N ARG A 12 22.47 22.52 9.73
CA ARG A 12 21.87 21.38 9.02
C ARG A 12 20.44 21.18 9.54
N ILE A 13 19.47 21.07 8.61
CA ILE A 13 18.06 20.81 8.93
C ILE A 13 17.94 19.68 9.98
N PRO A 14 17.26 19.93 11.12
CA PRO A 14 17.07 18.90 12.14
C PRO A 14 16.32 17.73 11.53
N ARG A 15 16.85 16.51 11.73
CA ARG A 15 16.18 15.30 11.25
C ARG A 15 14.93 15.07 12.08
N ARG A 16 13.78 14.95 11.42
CA ARG A 16 12.58 14.41 12.07
C ARG A 16 12.91 13.02 12.65
N PRO A 17 12.35 12.64 13.82
CA PRO A 17 12.46 11.28 14.30
C PRO A 17 11.90 10.31 13.24
N LEU A 18 12.51 9.13 13.14
CA LEU A 18 12.03 8.10 12.22
C LEU A 18 10.62 7.66 12.65
N PRO A 19 9.70 7.36 11.71
CA PRO A 19 8.42 6.76 12.03
C PRO A 19 8.59 5.40 12.72
N ASP A 20 7.59 4.98 13.49
CA ASP A 20 7.59 3.65 14.10
C ASP A 20 7.61 2.56 13.02
N TYR A 21 8.68 1.76 13.03
CA TYR A 21 8.91 0.66 12.11
C TYR A 21 9.17 -0.61 12.91
N SER A 22 8.50 -1.70 12.57
CA SER A 22 8.66 -2.98 13.23
C SER A 22 8.76 -4.11 12.21
N GLU A 23 9.85 -4.86 12.24
CA GLU A 23 9.98 -6.03 11.38
C GLU A 23 8.99 -7.12 11.80
N ALA A 24 8.46 -7.80 10.80
CA ALA A 24 7.52 -8.90 10.99
C ALA A 24 8.18 -10.19 10.54
N SER A 25 7.89 -11.28 11.26
CA SER A 25 8.49 -12.59 10.99
C SER A 25 8.08 -13.17 9.63
N SER A 26 6.89 -12.81 9.16
CA SER A 26 6.32 -13.24 7.88
C SER A 26 5.30 -12.23 7.36
N PHE A 27 4.97 -12.32 6.07
CA PHE A 27 3.97 -11.43 5.46
C PHE A 27 2.58 -11.57 6.10
N MET A 28 2.18 -12.78 6.51
CA MET A 28 0.90 -12.98 7.19
C MET A 28 0.91 -12.41 8.61
N ASP A 29 2.05 -12.48 9.29
CA ASP A 29 2.23 -11.89 10.61
C ASP A 29 2.16 -10.36 10.53
N ALA A 30 2.79 -9.78 9.51
CA ALA A 30 2.71 -8.35 9.20
C ALA A 30 1.27 -7.88 8.98
N LEU A 31 0.50 -8.61 8.17
CA LEU A 31 -0.92 -8.33 7.91
C LEU A 31 -1.79 -8.44 9.16
N LYS A 32 -1.53 -9.42 10.04
CA LYS A 32 -2.29 -9.61 11.28
C LYS A 32 -1.96 -8.55 12.33
N ARG A 33 -0.68 -8.18 12.46
CA ARG A 33 -0.19 -7.25 13.48
C ARG A 33 -0.45 -5.79 13.09
N ASP A 34 -0.12 -5.43 11.84
CA ASP A 34 -0.11 -4.04 11.38
C ASP A 34 -1.32 -3.71 10.49
N GLY A 35 -2.06 -4.74 10.07
CA GLY A 35 -3.24 -4.60 9.22
C GLY A 35 -2.89 -4.34 7.75
N ILE A 36 -3.94 -4.39 6.93
CA ILE A 36 -3.89 -4.04 5.50
C ILE A 36 -3.47 -2.57 5.36
N TYR A 37 -4.02 -1.68 6.19
CA TYR A 37 -3.71 -0.25 6.13
C TYR A 37 -2.29 0.08 6.58
N GLY A 38 -1.81 -0.53 7.68
CA GLY A 38 -0.46 -0.32 8.18
C GLY A 38 0.60 -0.84 7.22
N THR A 39 0.38 -2.04 6.67
CA THR A 39 1.33 -2.69 5.75
C THR A 39 1.33 -2.02 4.37
N ILE A 40 0.17 -1.70 3.77
CA ILE A 40 0.09 -1.19 2.39
C ILE A 40 0.30 0.33 2.32
N PHE A 41 -0.26 1.10 3.24
CA PHE A 41 -0.28 2.57 3.12
C PHE A 41 0.70 3.29 4.04
N ARG A 42 0.98 2.75 5.22
CA ARG A 42 1.90 3.37 6.20
C ARG A 42 3.32 2.81 6.16
N ASP A 43 3.56 1.72 5.44
CA ASP A 43 4.86 1.06 5.34
C ASP A 43 5.47 0.76 6.73
N SER A 44 4.63 0.29 7.66
CA SER A 44 5.01 0.07 9.07
C SER A 44 5.94 -1.14 9.29
N ASN A 45 6.20 -1.92 8.23
CA ASN A 45 7.03 -3.12 8.21
C ASN A 45 7.67 -3.31 6.82
N GLN A 46 8.56 -4.28 6.66
CA GLN A 46 9.30 -4.54 5.42
C GLN A 46 8.47 -4.95 4.19
N TYR A 47 7.17 -5.23 4.34
CA TYR A 47 6.34 -5.80 3.28
C TYR A 47 5.52 -4.78 2.49
N GLY A 48 5.70 -3.47 2.70
CA GLY A 48 5.04 -2.42 1.93
C GLY A 48 5.13 -2.64 0.41
N PRO A 49 6.33 -2.72 -0.19
CA PRO A 49 6.48 -2.90 -1.64
C PRO A 49 5.82 -4.17 -2.17
N LEU A 50 5.91 -5.30 -1.44
CA LEU A 50 5.27 -6.56 -1.83
C LEU A 50 3.75 -6.46 -1.78
N SER A 51 3.22 -5.85 -0.72
CA SER A 51 1.78 -5.69 -0.53
C SER A 51 1.14 -4.78 -1.57
N MET A 52 1.84 -3.71 -1.98
CA MET A 52 1.40 -2.83 -3.06
C MET A 52 1.26 -3.58 -4.39
N LEU A 53 2.22 -4.46 -4.69
CA LEU A 53 2.18 -5.27 -5.92
C LEU A 53 0.95 -6.20 -5.93
N LEU A 54 0.65 -6.82 -4.79
CA LEU A 54 -0.54 -7.67 -4.64
C LEU A 54 -1.84 -6.88 -4.82
N VAL A 55 -1.92 -5.66 -4.28
CA VAL A 55 -3.08 -4.79 -4.46
C VAL A 55 -3.30 -4.46 -5.94
N LEU A 56 -2.24 -4.12 -6.66
CA LEU A 56 -2.31 -3.85 -8.10
C LEU A 56 -2.73 -5.09 -8.88
N LEU A 57 -2.18 -6.26 -8.56
CA LEU A 57 -2.53 -7.52 -9.21
C LEU A 57 -4.01 -7.85 -9.02
N ILE A 58 -4.53 -7.72 -7.80
CA ILE A 58 -5.95 -7.97 -7.50
C ILE A 58 -6.84 -6.99 -8.26
N SER A 59 -6.50 -5.70 -8.24
CA SER A 59 -7.25 -4.66 -8.95
C SER A 59 -7.30 -4.90 -10.47
N ALA A 60 -6.14 -5.21 -11.07
CA ALA A 60 -6.05 -5.52 -12.49
C ALA A 60 -6.86 -6.78 -12.85
N THR A 61 -6.80 -7.81 -11.99
CA THR A 61 -7.54 -9.06 -12.19
C THR A 61 -9.05 -8.82 -12.15
N ILE A 62 -9.54 -8.07 -11.15
CA ILE A 62 -10.96 -7.73 -11.03
C ILE A 62 -11.41 -6.93 -12.25
N THR A 63 -10.65 -5.91 -12.64
CA THR A 63 -10.99 -5.05 -13.78
C THR A 63 -11.05 -5.86 -15.08
N GLY A 64 -10.04 -6.69 -15.35
CA GLY A 64 -10.00 -7.55 -16.53
C GLY A 64 -11.13 -8.59 -16.53
N ALA A 65 -11.47 -9.15 -15.37
CA ALA A 65 -12.58 -10.09 -15.24
C ALA A 65 -13.93 -9.42 -15.54
N VAL A 66 -14.15 -8.21 -15.01
CA VAL A 66 -15.38 -7.43 -15.28
C VAL A 66 -15.52 -7.15 -16.77
N ILE A 67 -14.45 -6.66 -17.42
CA ILE A 67 -14.45 -6.41 -18.87
C ILE A 67 -14.81 -7.69 -19.63
N LYS A 68 -14.18 -8.81 -19.29
CA LYS A 68 -14.43 -10.10 -19.94
C LYS A 68 -15.88 -10.57 -19.78
N ILE A 69 -16.45 -10.45 -18.58
CA ILE A 69 -17.84 -10.83 -18.32
C ILE A 69 -18.78 -9.96 -19.14
N VAL A 70 -18.58 -8.64 -19.12
CA VAL A 70 -19.39 -7.70 -19.91
C VAL A 70 -19.31 -8.02 -21.40
N SER A 71 -18.10 -8.26 -21.94
CA SER A 71 -17.93 -8.62 -23.35
C SER A 71 -18.64 -9.91 -23.74
N ILE A 72 -18.65 -10.93 -22.87
CA ILE A 72 -19.34 -12.20 -23.14
C ILE A 72 -20.86 -11.99 -23.15
N LEU A 73 -21.40 -11.23 -22.20
CA LEU A 73 -22.83 -10.96 -22.10
C LEU A 73 -23.33 -10.15 -23.31
N ASP A 74 -22.58 -9.12 -23.72
CA ASP A 74 -22.93 -8.26 -24.86
C ASP A 74 -22.87 -9.04 -26.19
N PHE A 75 -21.85 -9.89 -26.36
CA PHE A 75 -21.74 -10.77 -27.53
C PHE A 75 -22.88 -11.79 -27.60
N SER A 76 -23.30 -12.37 -26.47
CA SER A 76 -24.41 -13.31 -26.42
C SER A 76 -25.77 -12.65 -26.71
N PHE A 77 -25.92 -11.37 -26.39
CA PHE A 77 -27.15 -10.61 -26.64
C PHE A 77 -27.29 -10.19 -28.11
N LEU A 78 -26.19 -9.81 -28.77
CA LEU A 78 -26.17 -9.41 -30.19
C LEU A 78 -26.43 -10.55 -31.19
N TRP A 79 -26.28 -11.80 -30.76
CA TRP A 79 -26.53 -13.00 -31.57
C TRP A 79 -27.89 -13.68 -31.26
N SER A 80 -28.71 -13.08 -30.38
CA SER A 80 -30.09 -13.49 -30.09
C SER A 80 -31.11 -12.66 -30.86
#